data_AF-A0AA36MLD5-F1
#
_entry.id   AF-A0AA36MLD5-F1
#
_cell.length_a   1.000
_cell.length_b   1.000
_cell.length_c   1.000
_cell.angle_alpha   90.00
_cell.angle_beta   90.00
_cell.angle_gamma   90.00
#
_symmetry.space_group_name_H-M   'P 1'
#
loop_
_entity.id
_entity.type
_entity.pdbx_description
1 polymer ?
#
loop_
_entity_poly.entity_id
_entity_poly.type
_entity_poly.pdbx_seq_one_letter_code
_entity_poly.pdbx_strand_id
1 'polypeptide(L)'
;MAFRAASRALRGGARATARFAAQRPALAAVGASALGAAVWAKPSSCQTPAPLVDVSGLTKVAKTDDVGLLPQPLNPKYKTALVQIYVTNQPFGGSDKSASGHRYDSIPIANGMIASQMSCQLLHYVPEEHDAFFKILDQFDAVIVRCNPGQINAAGGDQIKFDDAMRALQKKGKQVWPSPDVMTNMGAKDALCKIANLSIGLPDTLAYYSPEEFAAGFKKTMAFQPRVIKQNRGSSGEGIWIIKLKSGNYCKNFGDRLCSDEEVLELMEACDNHSETHTVAEFVEFCVNGRTAKSGKWDTIGVGKYLEGGKAAGGQLVDQRFCPRIVEGEVRMNMIGDTCTGIIHKKPKAGGISAVGGTGSVYTFYTPDAPEFKQLSEDFLKTSIPTLMQSLDLPNEPLPLWWTGDFINADPGAPGTPCTIDKWIVGEFNCSCVGISKCLPAYCKADTPNASFFDIPVADLVEATYLGNLMGQKALAILDNQGTKLSPAASKVLTRIEALRGAAKAGVLSSEEAGGMMDKLFDV
;
A
#
# COMPACT_ATOMS: atom_id res chain seq x y z
N MET A 1 -7.15 -11.46 -65.08
CA MET A 1 -5.84 -12.12 -65.32
C MET A 1 -5.28 -12.50 -63.96
N ALA A 2 -5.57 -13.66 -63.36
CA ALA A 2 -5.26 -15.04 -63.77
C ALA A 2 -3.76 -15.40 -63.66
N PHE A 3 -3.51 -16.52 -62.96
CA PHE A 3 -2.31 -17.37 -62.83
C PHE A 3 -1.28 -17.02 -61.74
N ARG A 4 -1.15 -17.77 -60.62
CA ARG A 4 -0.83 -19.20 -60.31
C ARG A 4 0.63 -19.64 -60.58
N ALA A 5 1.24 -20.13 -59.49
CA ALA A 5 2.13 -21.31 -59.38
C ALA A 5 3.54 -21.23 -60.03
N ALA A 6 4.61 -21.88 -59.55
CA ALA A 6 4.93 -22.67 -58.37
C ALA A 6 6.44 -23.06 -58.43
N SER A 7 7.04 -23.37 -57.27
CA SER A 7 8.07 -24.43 -57.01
C SER A 7 9.38 -24.48 -57.86
N ARG A 8 10.58 -24.88 -57.42
CA ARG A 8 11.06 -25.73 -56.31
C ARG A 8 12.61 -25.66 -56.26
N ALA A 9 13.17 -25.69 -55.06
CA ALA A 9 14.42 -26.36 -54.60
C ALA A 9 15.76 -26.25 -55.37
N LEU A 10 16.84 -25.88 -54.65
CA LEU A 10 17.97 -26.78 -54.31
C LEU A 10 19.04 -26.09 -53.41
N ARG A 11 19.20 -26.67 -52.21
CA ARG A 11 20.44 -27.02 -51.47
C ARG A 11 21.59 -25.99 -51.29
N GLY A 12 21.89 -25.75 -50.01
CA GLY A 12 23.21 -26.05 -49.41
C GLY A 12 24.09 -24.86 -49.02
N GLY A 13 24.46 -24.74 -47.73
CA GLY A 13 25.53 -23.84 -47.26
C GLY A 13 25.42 -23.46 -45.78
N ALA A 14 26.22 -24.09 -44.92
CA ALA A 14 26.11 -24.11 -43.45
C ALA A 14 26.68 -22.88 -42.67
N ARG A 15 26.37 -22.90 -41.35
CA ARG A 15 27.06 -22.30 -40.16
C ARG A 15 26.70 -20.85 -39.78
N ALA A 16 26.50 -20.48 -38.52
CA ALA A 16 26.46 -21.18 -37.22
C ALA A 16 25.70 -20.29 -36.20
N THR A 17 24.80 -20.87 -35.39
CA THR A 17 24.21 -20.20 -34.22
C THR A 17 24.78 -20.83 -32.95
N ALA A 18 25.44 -20.01 -32.14
CA ALA A 18 25.97 -20.39 -30.84
C ALA A 18 24.83 -20.54 -29.82
N ARG A 19 24.72 -21.74 -29.22
CA ARG A 19 23.90 -22.01 -28.04
C ARG A 19 24.70 -21.62 -26.80
N PHE A 20 24.19 -20.67 -26.01
CA PHE A 20 24.56 -20.54 -24.60
C PHE A 20 23.54 -21.31 -23.77
N ALA A 21 23.99 -22.44 -23.22
CA ALA A 21 23.26 -23.20 -22.21
C ALA A 21 23.59 -22.61 -20.82
N ALA A 22 22.60 -22.06 -20.14
CA ALA A 22 22.72 -21.68 -18.73
C ALA A 22 22.48 -22.92 -17.85
N GLN A 23 23.49 -23.28 -17.07
CA GLN A 23 23.45 -24.35 -16.08
C GLN A 23 22.50 -23.98 -14.93
N ARG A 24 21.52 -24.85 -14.66
CA ARG A 24 20.74 -24.86 -13.41
C ARG A 24 21.44 -25.78 -12.41
N PRO A 25 21.62 -25.41 -11.12
CA PRO A 25 22.11 -26.35 -10.13
C PRO A 25 21.04 -27.41 -9.83
N ALA A 26 21.47 -28.67 -9.85
CA ALA A 26 20.65 -29.83 -9.55
C ALA A 26 20.29 -29.86 -8.05
N LEU A 27 19.00 -30.00 -7.74
CA LEU A 27 18.57 -30.40 -6.40
C LEU A 27 19.03 -31.85 -6.17
N ALA A 28 19.85 -32.04 -5.14
CA ALA A 28 20.25 -33.34 -4.66
C ALA A 28 19.01 -34.11 -4.16
N ALA A 29 18.81 -35.30 -4.73
CA ALA A 29 17.87 -36.29 -4.23
C ALA A 29 18.36 -36.81 -2.89
N VAL A 30 17.65 -36.49 -1.80
CA VAL A 30 17.83 -37.16 -0.51
C VAL A 30 16.98 -38.43 -0.52
N GLY A 31 17.67 -39.56 -0.36
CA GLY A 31 17.14 -40.90 -0.52
C GLY A 31 16.06 -41.27 0.49
N ALA A 32 15.18 -42.14 0.03
CA ALA A 32 14.25 -42.88 0.85
C ALA A 32 15.00 -43.94 1.69
N SER A 33 14.92 -43.84 3.01
CA SER A 33 15.01 -45.02 3.90
C SER A 33 14.50 -44.71 5.31
N ALA A 34 13.80 -45.69 5.87
CA ALA A 34 13.34 -45.84 7.25
C ALA A 34 12.15 -44.98 7.73
N LEU A 35 10.95 -45.28 7.20
CA LEU A 35 9.69 -45.10 7.92
C LEU A 35 9.66 -46.05 9.13
N GLY A 36 9.87 -45.51 10.33
CA GLY A 36 9.42 -46.15 11.57
C GLY A 36 7.89 -46.13 11.61
N ALA A 37 7.28 -47.27 11.88
CA ALA A 37 5.83 -47.41 12.01
C ALA A 37 5.31 -46.54 13.16
N ALA A 38 4.80 -45.35 12.83
CA ALA A 38 3.99 -44.56 13.75
C ALA A 38 2.65 -45.26 13.95
N VAL A 39 2.43 -45.70 15.19
CA VAL A 39 1.18 -46.23 15.72
C VAL A 39 0.04 -45.27 15.36
N TRP A 40 -0.98 -45.77 14.67
CA TRP A 40 -2.23 -45.05 14.43
C TRP A 40 -2.86 -44.69 15.78
N ALA A 41 -2.70 -43.43 16.20
CA ALA A 41 -3.56 -42.87 17.23
C ALA A 41 -4.98 -42.81 16.67
N LYS A 42 -5.94 -43.36 17.41
CA LYS A 42 -7.38 -43.29 17.07
C LYS A 42 -7.77 -41.83 16.78
N PRO A 43 -8.62 -41.56 15.77
CA PRO A 43 -9.13 -40.23 15.54
C PRO A 43 -9.86 -39.76 16.80
N SER A 44 -9.33 -38.69 17.40
CA SER A 44 -10.01 -37.91 18.43
C SER A 44 -11.39 -37.50 17.88
N SER A 45 -12.39 -37.55 18.76
CA SER A 45 -13.81 -37.24 18.53
C SER A 45 -14.09 -36.25 17.39
N CYS A 46 -15.03 -36.57 16.50
CA CYS A 46 -15.65 -35.63 15.56
C CYS A 46 -15.98 -34.32 16.28
N GLN A 47 -15.12 -33.31 16.13
CA GLN A 47 -15.45 -31.96 16.54
C GLN A 47 -16.55 -31.46 15.61
N THR A 48 -17.67 -31.01 16.18
CA THR A 48 -18.76 -30.39 15.44
C THR A 48 -18.19 -29.18 14.69
N PRO A 49 -18.47 -29.01 13.38
CA PRO A 49 -17.95 -27.88 12.60
C PRO A 49 -18.22 -26.56 13.33
N ALA A 50 -17.18 -25.74 13.53
CA ALA A 50 -17.39 -24.40 14.06
C ALA A 50 -18.20 -23.60 13.02
N PRO A 51 -19.43 -23.16 13.33
CA PRO A 51 -20.29 -22.56 12.33
C PRO A 51 -19.72 -21.21 11.86
N LEU A 52 -19.82 -20.93 10.57
CA LEU A 52 -19.57 -19.61 10.00
C LEU A 52 -20.46 -18.55 10.68
N VAL A 53 -20.11 -17.28 10.53
CA VAL A 53 -20.99 -16.20 11.03
C VAL A 53 -22.25 -16.18 10.18
N ASP A 54 -23.42 -16.14 10.81
CA ASP A 54 -24.68 -15.95 10.11
C ASP A 54 -24.79 -14.50 9.61
N VAL A 55 -24.76 -14.35 8.29
CA VAL A 55 -24.81 -13.07 7.58
C VAL A 55 -26.12 -12.90 6.80
N SER A 56 -27.09 -13.80 6.99
CA SER A 56 -28.37 -13.79 6.27
C SER A 56 -29.22 -12.54 6.56
N GLY A 57 -28.95 -11.84 7.66
CA GLY A 57 -29.58 -10.58 8.02
C GLY A 57 -29.04 -9.35 7.27
N LEU A 58 -28.08 -9.50 6.35
CA LEU A 58 -27.53 -8.42 5.52
C LEU A 58 -27.94 -8.58 4.07
N THR A 59 -28.06 -7.46 3.37
CA THR A 59 -28.33 -7.46 1.93
C THR A 59 -27.15 -8.08 1.15
N LYS A 60 -27.41 -9.15 0.40
CA LYS A 60 -26.44 -9.71 -0.56
C LYS A 60 -26.44 -8.89 -1.85
N VAL A 61 -25.41 -8.06 -2.01
CA VAL A 61 -25.24 -7.22 -3.21
C VAL A 61 -24.61 -7.97 -4.39
N ALA A 62 -23.86 -9.04 -4.10
CA ALA A 62 -23.20 -9.84 -5.14
C ALA A 62 -24.23 -10.42 -6.14
N LYS A 63 -24.04 -10.15 -7.44
CA LYS A 63 -24.96 -10.52 -8.53
C LYS A 63 -24.84 -11.99 -8.96
N THR A 64 -23.69 -12.60 -8.70
CA THR A 64 -23.40 -14.02 -8.89
C THR A 64 -22.74 -14.56 -7.63
N ASP A 65 -22.99 -15.82 -7.28
CA ASP A 65 -22.41 -16.44 -6.08
C ASP A 65 -20.88 -16.47 -6.15
N ASP A 66 -20.21 -15.62 -5.35
CA ASP A 66 -18.78 -15.55 -5.00
C ASP A 66 -17.83 -16.35 -5.92
N VAL A 67 -17.93 -16.11 -7.23
CA VAL A 67 -17.34 -17.00 -8.24
C VAL A 67 -15.81 -16.99 -8.11
N GLY A 68 -15.23 -18.18 -7.94
CA GLY A 68 -13.79 -18.38 -7.73
C GLY A 68 -13.36 -18.40 -6.26
N LEU A 69 -14.28 -18.13 -5.31
CA LEU A 69 -14.02 -18.29 -3.89
C LEU A 69 -13.88 -19.78 -3.54
N LEU A 70 -12.85 -20.11 -2.75
CA LEU A 70 -12.62 -21.47 -2.26
C LEU A 70 -13.69 -21.87 -1.23
N PRO A 71 -13.97 -23.18 -1.06
CA PRO A 71 -14.78 -23.67 0.04
C PRO A 71 -14.20 -23.24 1.39
N GLN A 72 -15.08 -22.80 2.31
CA GLN A 72 -14.66 -22.41 3.65
C GLN A 72 -14.17 -23.64 4.45
N PRO A 73 -13.14 -23.51 5.31
CA PRO A 73 -12.73 -24.60 6.19
C PRO A 73 -13.87 -25.00 7.14
N LEU A 74 -14.00 -26.30 7.44
CA LEU A 74 -15.02 -26.80 8.38
C LEU A 74 -14.80 -26.30 9.82
N ASN A 75 -13.54 -26.14 10.21
CA ASN A 75 -13.11 -25.66 11.52
C ASN A 75 -12.07 -24.55 11.32
N PRO A 76 -12.50 -23.35 10.92
CA PRO A 76 -11.58 -22.26 10.69
C PRO A 76 -10.93 -21.85 12.01
N LYS A 77 -9.61 -21.60 11.98
CA LYS A 77 -8.84 -21.14 13.15
C LYS A 77 -9.28 -19.74 13.59
N TYR A 78 -9.59 -18.89 12.62
CA TYR A 78 -10.17 -17.55 12.80
C TYR A 78 -11.25 -17.32 11.75
N LYS A 79 -12.28 -16.55 12.12
CA LYS A 79 -13.33 -16.09 11.22
C LYS A 79 -13.00 -14.69 10.73
N THR A 80 -12.76 -14.51 9.44
CA THR A 80 -12.46 -13.21 8.84
C THR A 80 -13.58 -12.73 7.93
N ALA A 81 -13.74 -11.41 7.84
CA ALA A 81 -14.65 -10.77 6.89
C ALA A 81 -13.85 -9.87 5.94
N LEU A 82 -14.09 -10.00 4.63
CA LEU A 82 -13.63 -9.01 3.65
C LEU A 82 -14.78 -8.06 3.35
N VAL A 83 -14.66 -6.82 3.83
CA VAL A 83 -15.66 -5.78 3.71
C VAL A 83 -15.38 -4.94 2.48
N GLN A 84 -16.36 -4.78 1.61
CA GLN A 84 -16.29 -3.98 0.39
C GLN A 84 -17.58 -3.16 0.24
N ILE A 85 -17.65 -2.28 -0.76
CA ILE A 85 -18.83 -1.44 -0.99
C ILE A 85 -19.18 -1.40 -2.46
N TYR A 86 -20.47 -1.31 -2.79
CA TYR A 86 -20.97 -1.14 -4.15
C TYR A 86 -21.68 0.21 -4.27
N VAL A 87 -21.23 1.06 -5.17
CA VAL A 87 -21.75 2.42 -5.34
C VAL A 87 -22.82 2.41 -6.43
N THR A 88 -24.08 2.23 -6.04
CA THR A 88 -25.21 1.96 -6.96
C THR A 88 -25.45 3.03 -8.02
N ASN A 89 -25.11 4.29 -7.74
CA ASN A 89 -25.24 5.42 -8.67
C ASN A 89 -24.06 5.56 -9.64
N GLN A 90 -23.01 4.74 -9.51
CA GLN A 90 -21.84 4.75 -10.40
C GLN A 90 -21.91 3.59 -11.41
N PRO A 91 -21.38 3.78 -12.64
CA PRO A 91 -21.23 2.70 -13.60
C PRO A 91 -20.54 1.49 -12.97
N PHE A 92 -21.12 0.30 -13.20
CA PHE A 92 -20.66 -0.99 -12.68
C PHE A 92 -20.61 -1.11 -11.14
N GLY A 93 -21.04 -0.11 -10.37
CA GLY A 93 -20.92 -0.07 -8.92
C GLY A 93 -19.64 0.58 -8.39
N GLY A 94 -18.90 1.26 -9.26
CA GLY A 94 -17.63 1.92 -8.97
C GLY A 94 -16.51 1.50 -9.92
N SER A 95 -15.38 2.21 -9.84
CA SER A 95 -14.23 2.09 -10.74
C SER A 95 -13.28 0.91 -10.42
N ASP A 96 -13.75 -0.09 -9.69
CA ASP A 96 -12.93 -1.19 -9.18
C ASP A 96 -13.72 -2.51 -9.03
N LYS A 97 -14.85 -2.65 -9.72
CA LYS A 97 -15.74 -3.80 -9.60
C LYS A 97 -15.63 -4.79 -10.76
N SER A 98 -15.84 -6.06 -10.47
CA SER A 98 -16.17 -7.10 -11.46
C SER A 98 -17.69 -7.18 -11.66
N ALA A 99 -18.14 -7.97 -12.64
CA ALA A 99 -19.55 -8.13 -12.96
C ALA A 99 -20.38 -8.72 -11.79
N SER A 100 -19.74 -9.47 -10.89
CA SER A 100 -20.34 -9.95 -9.64
C SER A 100 -20.67 -8.83 -8.65
N GLY A 101 -20.10 -7.63 -8.81
CA GLY A 101 -20.18 -6.53 -7.85
C GLY A 101 -19.14 -6.58 -6.74
N HIS A 102 -18.30 -7.60 -6.69
CA HIS A 102 -17.11 -7.59 -5.83
C HIS A 102 -16.02 -6.68 -6.41
N ARG A 103 -15.12 -6.21 -5.55
CA ARG A 103 -13.86 -5.62 -6.02
C ARG A 103 -13.05 -6.68 -6.78
N TYR A 104 -12.46 -6.30 -7.91
CA TYR A 104 -11.88 -7.26 -8.87
C TYR A 104 -10.76 -8.17 -8.32
N ASP A 105 -10.18 -7.83 -7.17
CA ASP A 105 -9.14 -8.61 -6.49
C ASP A 105 -9.55 -9.19 -5.13
N SER A 106 -10.85 -9.14 -4.78
CA SER A 106 -11.34 -9.68 -3.50
C SER A 106 -11.17 -11.19 -3.41
N ILE A 107 -11.38 -11.90 -4.52
CA ILE A 107 -11.38 -13.36 -4.55
C ILE A 107 -9.99 -13.93 -4.20
N PRO A 108 -8.86 -13.52 -4.83
CA PRO A 108 -7.54 -13.96 -4.41
C PRO A 108 -7.21 -13.65 -2.94
N ILE A 109 -7.60 -12.48 -2.43
CA ILE A 109 -7.35 -12.09 -1.03
C ILE A 109 -8.11 -13.01 -0.08
N ALA A 110 -9.40 -13.24 -0.32
CA ALA A 110 -10.22 -14.13 0.50
C ALA A 110 -9.74 -15.59 0.43
N ASN A 111 -9.36 -16.06 -0.76
CA ASN A 111 -8.78 -17.38 -0.95
C ASN A 111 -7.47 -17.57 -0.18
N GLY A 112 -6.67 -16.50 -0.04
CA GLY A 112 -5.47 -16.51 0.79
C GLY A 112 -5.75 -16.81 2.27
N MET A 113 -6.79 -16.18 2.82
CA MET A 113 -7.25 -16.43 4.19
C MET A 113 -7.72 -17.89 4.34
N ILE A 114 -8.50 -18.38 3.38
CA ILE A 114 -9.02 -19.76 3.32
C ILE A 114 -7.88 -20.78 3.25
N ALA A 115 -6.91 -20.55 2.38
CA ALA A 115 -5.72 -21.40 2.25
C ALA A 115 -4.89 -21.45 3.55
N SER A 116 -5.00 -20.42 4.37
CA SER A 116 -4.33 -20.31 5.69
C SER A 116 -5.20 -20.84 6.84
N GLN A 117 -6.20 -21.68 6.56
CA GLN A 117 -7.11 -22.31 7.54
C GLN A 117 -7.99 -21.33 8.32
N MET A 118 -8.22 -20.13 7.79
CA MET A 118 -9.23 -19.19 8.31
C MET A 118 -10.48 -19.21 7.43
N SER A 119 -11.64 -18.83 7.94
CA SER A 119 -12.78 -18.54 7.05
C SER A 119 -12.67 -17.09 6.57
N CYS A 120 -13.20 -16.80 5.38
CA CYS A 120 -13.30 -15.44 4.85
C CYS A 120 -14.63 -15.26 4.14
N GLN A 121 -15.53 -14.49 4.75
CA GLN A 121 -16.84 -14.15 4.19
C GLN A 121 -16.78 -12.77 3.52
N LEU A 122 -17.24 -12.70 2.27
CA LEU A 122 -17.29 -11.45 1.50
C LEU A 122 -18.56 -10.69 1.88
N LEU A 123 -18.42 -9.47 2.42
CA LEU A 123 -19.56 -8.65 2.86
C LEU A 123 -19.56 -7.31 2.14
N HIS A 124 -20.71 -6.91 1.61
CA HIS A 124 -20.91 -5.55 1.11
C HIS A 124 -21.50 -4.69 2.21
N TYR A 125 -20.84 -3.57 2.52
CA TYR A 125 -21.38 -2.54 3.39
C TYR A 125 -22.47 -1.76 2.63
N VAL A 126 -23.70 -1.84 3.14
CA VAL A 126 -24.86 -1.08 2.69
C VAL A 126 -25.13 0.01 3.75
N PRO A 127 -25.01 1.31 3.42
CA PRO A 127 -25.10 2.38 4.40
C PRO A 127 -26.35 2.36 5.29
N GLU A 128 -27.48 1.99 4.71
CA GLU A 128 -28.78 1.90 5.38
C GLU A 128 -28.80 0.79 6.46
N GLU A 129 -27.91 -0.19 6.35
CA GLU A 129 -27.81 -1.34 7.27
C GLU A 129 -26.69 -1.17 8.30
N HIS A 130 -26.09 0.02 8.46
CA HIS A 130 -24.88 0.26 9.28
C HIS A 130 -24.89 -0.46 10.64
N ASP A 131 -25.94 -0.26 11.43
CA ASP A 131 -26.00 -0.80 12.80
C ASP A 131 -26.11 -2.34 12.79
N ALA A 132 -26.88 -2.90 11.87
CA ALA A 132 -27.00 -4.35 11.67
C ALA A 132 -25.69 -4.95 11.15
N PHE A 133 -25.04 -4.26 10.21
CA PHE A 133 -23.76 -4.62 9.62
C PHE A 133 -22.67 -4.74 10.69
N PHE A 134 -22.47 -3.71 11.51
CA PHE A 134 -21.45 -3.74 12.55
C PHE A 134 -21.77 -4.69 13.70
N LYS A 135 -23.06 -4.96 13.97
CA LYS A 135 -23.46 -6.03 14.91
C LYS A 135 -23.04 -7.41 14.40
N ILE A 136 -23.17 -7.67 13.10
CA ILE A 136 -22.72 -8.93 12.49
C ILE A 136 -21.19 -8.97 12.40
N LEU A 137 -20.56 -7.86 12.02
CA LEU A 137 -19.11 -7.75 11.90
C LEU A 137 -18.40 -8.00 13.25
N ASP A 138 -19.05 -7.65 14.37
CA ASP A 138 -18.58 -7.93 15.73
C ASP A 138 -18.48 -9.43 16.08
N GLN A 139 -18.96 -10.34 15.22
CA GLN A 139 -18.82 -11.78 15.41
C GLN A 139 -17.58 -12.37 14.71
N PHE A 140 -16.88 -11.59 13.88
CA PHE A 140 -15.64 -11.98 13.22
C PHE A 140 -14.42 -11.66 14.08
N ASP A 141 -13.35 -12.44 13.94
CA ASP A 141 -12.08 -12.23 14.64
C ASP A 141 -11.26 -11.10 13.98
N ALA A 142 -11.40 -10.94 12.67
CA ALA A 142 -10.72 -9.90 11.91
C ALA A 142 -11.48 -9.41 10.68
N VAL A 143 -11.15 -8.20 10.24
CA VAL A 143 -11.80 -7.51 9.12
C VAL A 143 -10.74 -7.02 8.12
N ILE A 144 -10.96 -7.28 6.84
CA ILE A 144 -10.16 -6.74 5.73
C ILE A 144 -11.02 -5.72 4.99
N VAL A 145 -10.63 -4.46 5.04
CA VAL A 145 -11.37 -3.36 4.42
C VAL A 145 -10.88 -3.16 2.98
N ARG A 146 -11.80 -3.31 2.04
CA ARG A 146 -11.65 -3.11 0.59
C ARG A 146 -12.68 -2.10 0.06
N CYS A 147 -13.10 -1.15 0.90
CA CYS A 147 -13.88 0.02 0.53
C CYS A 147 -12.92 1.15 0.12
N ASN A 148 -12.88 1.49 -1.16
CA ASN A 148 -11.98 2.55 -1.63
C ASN A 148 -12.37 3.90 -0.99
N PRO A 149 -11.43 4.75 -0.53
CA PRO A 149 -11.77 6.02 0.08
C PRO A 149 -12.71 6.86 -0.79
N GLY A 150 -13.73 7.45 -0.16
CA GLY A 150 -14.77 8.22 -0.83
C GLY A 150 -15.95 7.39 -1.36
N GLN A 151 -15.81 6.07 -1.56
CA GLN A 151 -16.93 5.24 -2.02
C GLN A 151 -18.07 5.14 -0.99
N ILE A 152 -17.76 5.21 0.30
CA ILE A 152 -18.79 5.23 1.37
C ILE A 152 -19.71 6.43 1.22
N ASN A 153 -19.14 7.62 1.09
CA ASN A 153 -19.91 8.85 0.88
C ASN A 153 -20.63 8.81 -0.48
N ALA A 154 -19.99 8.32 -1.53
CA ALA A 154 -20.59 8.21 -2.86
C ALA A 154 -21.81 7.26 -2.90
N ALA A 155 -21.83 6.25 -2.03
CA ALA A 155 -22.95 5.34 -1.83
C ALA A 155 -24.05 5.91 -0.91
N GLY A 156 -23.93 7.16 -0.43
CA GLY A 156 -24.89 7.78 0.49
C GLY A 156 -24.63 7.50 1.98
N GLY A 157 -23.50 6.87 2.31
CA GLY A 157 -23.07 6.65 3.69
C GLY A 157 -22.25 7.79 4.28
N ASP A 158 -21.79 7.56 5.50
CA ASP A 158 -20.89 8.46 6.24
C ASP A 158 -19.57 7.74 6.54
N GLN A 159 -18.49 8.21 5.90
CA GLN A 159 -17.13 7.67 6.09
C GLN A 159 -16.67 7.75 7.55
N ILE A 160 -16.96 8.84 8.25
CA ILE A 160 -16.52 9.04 9.64
C ILE A 160 -17.26 8.05 10.53
N LYS A 161 -18.58 7.91 10.34
CA LYS A 161 -19.39 6.92 11.09
C LYS A 161 -18.86 5.50 10.89
N PHE A 162 -18.48 5.14 9.66
CA PHE A 162 -17.88 3.84 9.34
C PHE A 162 -16.51 3.64 10.01
N ASP A 163 -15.63 4.64 9.92
CA ASP A 163 -14.30 4.60 10.51
C ASP A 163 -14.37 4.50 12.05
N ASP A 164 -15.28 5.23 12.69
CA ASP A 164 -15.52 5.17 14.14
C ASP A 164 -16.01 3.79 14.59
N ALA A 165 -16.89 3.16 13.81
CA ALA A 165 -17.38 1.81 14.09
C ALA A 165 -16.26 0.75 13.91
N MET A 166 -15.38 0.91 12.92
CA MET A 166 -14.18 0.06 12.77
C MET A 166 -13.21 0.23 13.94
N ARG A 167 -12.97 1.48 14.39
CA ARG A 167 -12.17 1.75 15.61
C ARG A 167 -12.81 1.13 16.85
N ALA A 168 -14.15 1.10 16.94
CA ALA A 168 -14.85 0.44 18.03
C ALA A 168 -14.62 -1.09 18.04
N LEU A 169 -14.53 -1.73 16.86
CA LEU A 169 -14.13 -3.14 16.76
C LEU A 169 -12.68 -3.36 17.23
N GLN A 170 -11.74 -2.48 16.85
CA GLN A 170 -10.36 -2.55 17.33
C GLN A 170 -10.26 -2.42 18.86
N LYS A 171 -11.05 -1.53 19.47
CA LYS A 171 -11.12 -1.40 20.94
C LYS A 171 -11.60 -2.68 21.63
N LYS A 172 -12.36 -3.52 20.94
CA LYS A 172 -12.76 -4.87 21.41
C LYS A 172 -11.71 -5.95 21.16
N GLY A 173 -10.55 -5.59 20.61
CA GLY A 173 -9.45 -6.51 20.31
C GLY A 173 -9.55 -7.21 18.96
N LYS A 174 -10.43 -6.77 18.06
CA LYS A 174 -10.53 -7.31 16.70
C LYS A 174 -9.53 -6.63 15.78
N GLN A 175 -8.87 -7.40 14.92
CA GLN A 175 -7.94 -6.82 13.95
C GLN A 175 -8.69 -6.25 12.75
N VAL A 176 -8.29 -5.07 12.28
CA VAL A 176 -8.83 -4.43 11.07
C VAL A 176 -7.66 -4.09 10.14
N TRP A 177 -7.71 -4.48 8.87
CA TRP A 177 -6.64 -4.23 7.89
C TRP A 177 -7.14 -3.51 6.63
N PRO A 178 -6.48 -2.40 6.23
CA PRO A 178 -5.82 -1.47 7.16
C PRO A 178 -6.84 -0.91 8.16
N SER A 179 -6.39 -0.49 9.33
CA SER A 179 -7.25 0.27 10.23
C SER A 179 -7.50 1.69 9.70
N PRO A 180 -8.56 2.38 10.15
CA PRO A 180 -8.77 3.80 9.82
C PRO A 180 -7.58 4.70 10.17
N ASP A 181 -6.82 4.36 11.23
CA ASP A 181 -5.60 5.06 11.63
C ASP A 181 -4.45 4.83 10.66
N VAL A 182 -4.24 3.58 10.23
CA VAL A 182 -3.25 3.28 9.19
C VAL A 182 -3.60 4.02 7.91
N MET A 183 -4.86 4.01 7.48
CA MET A 183 -5.31 4.75 6.30
C MET A 183 -5.04 6.26 6.43
N THR A 184 -5.29 6.84 7.60
CA THR A 184 -5.15 8.28 7.86
C THR A 184 -3.70 8.72 8.03
N ASN A 185 -2.86 7.93 8.70
CA ASN A 185 -1.50 8.35 9.06
C ASN A 185 -0.43 7.85 8.08
N MET A 186 -0.63 6.68 7.45
CA MET A 186 0.29 6.13 6.46
C MET A 186 -0.08 6.56 5.04
N GLY A 187 -1.38 6.59 4.71
CA GLY A 187 -1.86 6.93 3.36
C GLY A 187 -1.89 8.43 3.06
N ALA A 188 -1.84 9.29 4.08
CA ALA A 188 -1.82 10.74 3.91
C ALA A 188 -0.42 11.27 3.60
N LYS A 189 -0.32 12.43 2.96
CA LYS A 189 1.00 13.01 2.61
C LYS A 189 1.80 13.45 3.84
N ASP A 190 1.16 13.70 4.98
CA ASP A 190 1.84 13.95 6.26
C ASP A 190 2.85 12.85 6.64
N ALA A 191 2.60 11.61 6.21
CA ALA A 191 3.52 10.49 6.38
C ALA A 191 4.96 10.84 5.96
N LEU A 192 5.11 11.62 4.87
CA LEU A 192 6.41 12.04 4.33
C LEU A 192 7.19 12.96 5.28
N CYS A 193 6.48 13.79 6.04
CA CYS A 193 7.09 14.66 7.04
C CYS A 193 7.55 13.86 8.25
N LYS A 194 6.73 12.89 8.69
CA LYS A 194 7.03 12.03 9.83
C LYS A 194 8.25 11.13 9.62
N ILE A 195 8.44 10.66 8.39
CA ILE A 195 9.59 9.80 8.03
C ILE A 195 10.79 10.57 7.48
N ALA A 196 10.79 11.91 7.52
CA ALA A 196 11.81 12.74 6.86
C ALA A 196 13.26 12.37 7.23
N ASN A 197 13.45 11.81 8.43
CA ASN A 197 14.74 11.39 8.98
C ASN A 197 15.08 9.91 8.77
N LEU A 198 14.18 9.10 8.18
CA LEU A 198 14.49 7.72 7.79
C LEU A 198 15.40 7.71 6.55
N SER A 199 16.02 6.56 6.25
CA SER A 199 16.88 6.41 5.06
C SER A 199 16.14 6.72 3.76
N ILE A 200 14.84 6.42 3.72
CA ILE A 200 13.91 6.69 2.62
C ILE A 200 13.28 8.10 2.67
N GLY A 201 13.68 8.94 3.64
CA GLY A 201 13.12 10.26 3.88
C GLY A 201 13.90 11.39 3.19
N LEU A 202 13.23 12.55 3.08
CA LEU A 202 13.83 13.82 2.71
C LEU A 202 13.76 14.79 3.91
N PRO A 203 14.89 15.14 4.54
CA PRO A 203 14.92 16.03 5.71
C PRO A 203 14.35 17.44 5.46
N ASP A 204 14.30 17.88 4.20
CA ASP A 204 13.73 19.16 3.77
C ASP A 204 12.27 19.04 3.29
N THR A 205 11.53 18.07 3.85
CA THR A 205 10.07 17.93 3.71
C THR A 205 9.39 18.65 4.87
N LEU A 206 8.51 19.61 4.56
CA LEU A 206 7.80 20.44 5.53
C LEU A 206 6.29 20.24 5.45
N ALA A 207 5.60 20.48 6.56
CA ALA A 207 4.16 20.53 6.65
C ALA A 207 3.69 21.91 7.09
N TYR A 208 2.63 22.42 6.46
CA TYR A 208 1.99 23.68 6.81
C TYR A 208 0.53 23.44 7.17
N TYR A 209 0.09 24.03 8.28
CA TYR A 209 -1.27 23.84 8.82
C TYR A 209 -2.08 25.14 8.85
N SER A 210 -1.45 26.28 8.63
CA SER A 210 -2.09 27.58 8.53
C SER A 210 -1.69 28.33 7.25
N PRO A 211 -2.54 29.23 6.74
CA PRO A 211 -2.23 30.07 5.59
C PRO A 211 -0.92 30.86 5.75
N GLU A 212 -0.67 31.38 6.94
CA GLU A 212 0.50 32.20 7.25
C GLU A 212 1.79 31.38 7.23
N GLU A 213 1.78 30.19 7.85
CA GLU A 213 2.90 29.25 7.81
C GLU A 213 3.20 28.82 6.37
N PHE A 214 2.17 28.50 5.59
CA PHE A 214 2.33 28.11 4.20
C PHE A 214 2.92 29.24 3.37
N ALA A 215 2.36 30.45 3.42
CA ALA A 215 2.84 31.58 2.64
C ALA A 215 4.31 31.92 2.96
N ALA A 216 4.67 31.97 4.24
CA ALA A 216 6.04 32.27 4.66
C ALA A 216 7.01 31.12 4.32
N GLY A 217 6.63 29.88 4.62
CA GLY A 217 7.43 28.69 4.37
C GLY A 217 7.66 28.45 2.89
N PHE A 218 6.61 28.47 2.08
CA PHE A 218 6.67 28.26 0.64
C PHE A 218 7.53 29.31 -0.05
N LYS A 219 7.38 30.60 0.28
CA LYS A 219 8.24 31.66 -0.27
C LYS A 219 9.71 31.44 0.04
N LYS A 220 10.03 30.85 1.20
CA LYS A 220 11.40 30.53 1.62
C LYS A 220 11.96 29.31 0.91
N THR A 221 11.19 28.22 0.81
CA THR A 221 11.64 26.98 0.16
C THR A 221 11.74 27.13 -1.36
N MET A 222 10.76 27.78 -1.98
CA MET A 222 10.71 28.02 -3.42
C MET A 222 11.85 28.91 -3.90
N ALA A 223 12.26 29.87 -3.07
CA ALA A 223 13.40 30.73 -3.33
C ALA A 223 14.73 29.97 -3.33
N PHE A 224 14.81 28.81 -2.69
CA PHE A 224 16.05 28.04 -2.57
C PHE A 224 16.21 27.01 -3.71
N GLN A 225 15.14 26.32 -4.10
CA GLN A 225 15.19 25.28 -5.14
C GLN A 225 13.78 24.86 -5.60
N PRO A 226 13.65 24.17 -6.75
CA PRO A 226 12.39 23.56 -7.19
C PRO A 226 11.69 22.71 -6.12
N ARG A 227 10.36 22.85 -6.01
CA ARG A 227 9.53 22.22 -4.96
C ARG A 227 8.41 21.36 -5.55
N VAL A 228 7.90 20.46 -4.72
CA VAL A 228 6.66 19.72 -4.96
C VAL A 228 5.72 20.01 -3.79
N ILE A 229 4.62 20.72 -4.07
CA ILE A 229 3.56 20.99 -3.11
C ILE A 229 2.47 19.96 -3.26
N LYS A 230 2.06 19.33 -2.17
CA LYS A 230 1.08 18.25 -2.16
C LYS A 230 -0.03 18.58 -1.17
N GLN A 231 -1.28 18.50 -1.59
CA GLN A 231 -2.40 18.44 -0.64
C GLN A 231 -2.34 17.15 0.18
N ASN A 232 -2.84 17.20 1.42
CA ASN A 232 -2.71 16.08 2.35
C ASN A 232 -3.51 14.83 1.93
N ARG A 233 -4.75 15.05 1.46
CA ARG A 233 -5.67 14.01 1.01
C ARG A 233 -6.02 14.26 -0.45
N GLY A 234 -5.84 13.24 -1.28
CA GLY A 234 -6.09 13.29 -2.70
C GLY A 234 -5.68 11.97 -3.35
N SER A 235 -6.17 11.71 -4.56
CA SER A 235 -5.82 10.51 -5.32
C SER A 235 -5.36 10.92 -6.72
N SER A 236 -4.61 10.03 -7.38
CA SER A 236 -4.33 10.13 -8.81
C SER A 236 -3.62 11.43 -9.22
N GLY A 237 -2.81 12.01 -8.34
CA GLY A 237 -1.98 13.18 -8.63
C GLY A 237 -2.67 14.55 -8.49
N GLU A 238 -3.96 14.61 -8.14
CA GLU A 238 -4.65 15.89 -7.92
C GLU A 238 -4.04 16.64 -6.72
N GLY A 239 -3.81 17.94 -6.88
CA GLY A 239 -3.19 18.81 -5.88
C GLY A 239 -1.74 18.47 -5.58
N ILE A 240 -1.05 17.77 -6.50
CA ILE A 240 0.40 17.55 -6.48
C ILE A 240 1.03 18.42 -7.56
N TRP A 241 1.61 19.54 -7.12
CA TRP A 241 2.18 20.58 -7.96
C TRP A 241 3.70 20.49 -7.98
N ILE A 242 4.29 20.27 -9.15
CA ILE A 242 5.72 20.45 -9.37
C ILE A 242 5.95 21.91 -9.76
N ILE A 243 6.83 22.60 -9.02
CA ILE A 243 6.94 24.05 -9.09
C ILE A 243 8.39 24.47 -9.29
N LYS A 244 8.61 25.34 -10.28
CA LYS A 244 9.89 25.98 -10.57
C LYS A 244 9.71 27.49 -10.65
N LEU A 245 10.70 28.27 -10.22
CA LEU A 245 10.79 29.68 -10.57
C LEU A 245 11.10 29.82 -12.05
N LYS A 246 10.25 30.53 -12.79
CA LYS A 246 10.40 30.77 -14.23
C LYS A 246 11.70 31.50 -14.58
N SER A 247 12.12 32.42 -13.72
CA SER A 247 13.37 33.17 -13.88
C SER A 247 14.61 32.38 -13.45
N GLY A 248 14.44 31.24 -12.76
CA GLY A 248 15.56 30.48 -12.18
C GLY A 248 16.32 31.20 -11.07
N ASN A 249 15.76 32.28 -10.49
CA ASN A 249 16.41 33.10 -9.47
C ASN A 249 16.41 32.43 -8.08
N TYR A 250 17.15 31.32 -7.95
CA TYR A 250 17.33 30.59 -6.71
C TYR A 250 18.49 31.16 -5.88
N CYS A 251 18.33 31.23 -4.54
CA CYS A 251 19.39 31.64 -3.63
C CYS A 251 20.33 30.47 -3.29
N LYS A 252 21.58 30.81 -2.94
CA LYS A 252 22.62 29.80 -2.70
C LYS A 252 22.40 29.00 -1.42
N ASN A 253 21.97 29.66 -0.33
CA ASN A 253 21.68 28.99 0.93
C ASN A 253 20.22 29.17 1.30
N PHE A 254 19.68 28.17 2.01
CA PHE A 254 18.29 28.19 2.46
C PHE A 254 18.03 29.38 3.40
N GLY A 255 17.08 30.23 3.02
CA GLY A 255 16.69 31.41 3.81
C GLY A 255 17.44 32.71 3.49
N ASP A 256 18.39 32.69 2.55
CA ASP A 256 19.06 33.92 2.08
C ASP A 256 18.09 34.91 1.43
N ARG A 257 16.98 34.41 0.86
CA ARG A 257 15.89 35.24 0.34
C ARG A 257 14.53 34.60 0.56
N LEU A 258 13.49 35.38 0.33
CA LEU A 258 12.13 34.94 0.13
C LEU A 258 11.68 35.30 -1.28
N CYS A 259 10.80 34.51 -1.88
CA CYS A 259 10.14 34.91 -3.13
C CYS A 259 9.26 36.14 -2.90
N SER A 260 9.24 37.08 -3.86
CA SER A 260 8.23 38.13 -3.88
C SER A 260 6.91 37.61 -4.45
N ASP A 261 5.83 38.33 -4.23
CA ASP A 261 4.49 37.93 -4.66
C ASP A 261 4.32 37.94 -6.19
N GLU A 262 5.11 38.75 -6.88
CA GLU A 262 5.07 38.97 -8.33
C GLU A 262 5.94 37.98 -9.10
N GLU A 263 6.79 37.21 -8.42
CA GLU A 263 7.62 36.22 -9.08
C GLU A 263 6.77 35.12 -9.71
N VAL A 264 7.18 34.72 -10.91
CA VAL A 264 6.40 33.83 -11.76
C VAL A 264 6.88 32.40 -11.59
N LEU A 265 5.92 31.51 -11.37
CA LEU A 265 6.07 30.07 -11.21
C LEU A 265 5.71 29.35 -12.52
N GLU A 266 6.51 28.36 -12.88
CA GLU A 266 6.12 27.30 -13.81
C GLU A 266 5.60 26.12 -12.99
N LEU A 267 4.32 25.80 -13.17
CA LEU A 267 3.62 24.77 -12.43
C LEU A 267 3.26 23.62 -13.37
N MET A 268 3.40 22.39 -12.89
CA MET A 268 2.86 21.20 -13.53
C MET A 268 2.10 20.36 -12.50
N GLU A 269 0.85 20.02 -12.78
CA GLU A 269 0.07 19.14 -11.91
C GLU A 269 0.28 17.67 -12.30
N ALA A 270 0.46 16.81 -11.30
CA ALA A 270 0.74 15.40 -11.54
C ALA A 270 -0.47 14.58 -12.03
N CYS A 271 -1.70 15.09 -11.91
CA CYS A 271 -2.90 14.34 -12.29
C CYS A 271 -3.01 14.10 -13.81
N ASP A 272 -2.57 15.05 -14.62
CA ASP A 272 -2.68 15.00 -16.08
C ASP A 272 -1.46 15.57 -16.82
N ASN A 273 -0.42 16.01 -16.09
CA ASN A 273 0.77 16.67 -16.62
C ASN A 273 0.51 18.01 -17.33
N HIS A 274 -0.66 18.65 -17.15
CA HIS A 274 -0.84 20.00 -17.69
C HIS A 274 0.14 20.95 -17.01
N SER A 275 0.52 22.01 -17.73
CA SER A 275 1.41 23.03 -17.21
C SER A 275 0.74 24.39 -17.33
N GLU A 276 0.89 25.20 -16.29
CA GLU A 276 0.37 26.56 -16.25
C GLU A 276 1.36 27.49 -15.55
N THR A 277 1.11 28.80 -15.64
CA THR A 277 2.01 29.83 -15.13
C THR A 277 1.21 30.77 -14.25
N HIS A 278 1.64 30.90 -13.00
CA HIS A 278 1.03 31.79 -12.01
C HIS A 278 2.10 32.53 -11.23
N THR A 279 1.73 33.67 -10.67
CA THR A 279 2.56 34.35 -9.67
C THR A 279 2.56 33.58 -8.35
N VAL A 280 3.55 33.84 -7.50
CA VAL A 280 3.58 33.32 -6.12
C VAL A 280 2.32 33.70 -5.36
N ALA A 281 1.83 34.94 -5.51
CA ALA A 281 0.60 35.38 -4.86
C ALA A 281 -0.63 34.59 -5.32
N GLU A 282 -0.78 34.38 -6.64
CA GLU A 282 -1.90 33.62 -7.20
C GLU A 282 -1.91 32.17 -6.70
N PHE A 283 -0.75 31.51 -6.68
CA PHE A 283 -0.65 30.13 -6.19
C PHE A 283 -0.93 30.03 -4.69
N VAL A 284 -0.40 30.96 -3.89
CA VAL A 284 -0.69 30.99 -2.44
C VAL A 284 -2.18 31.20 -2.19
N GLU A 285 -2.79 32.15 -2.88
CA GLU A 285 -4.24 32.40 -2.79
C GLU A 285 -5.05 31.18 -3.22
N PHE A 286 -4.67 30.49 -4.30
CA PHE A 286 -5.35 29.27 -4.75
C PHE A 286 -5.28 28.15 -3.71
N CYS A 287 -4.10 27.90 -3.15
CA CYS A 287 -3.92 26.88 -2.11
C CYS A 287 -4.71 27.19 -0.84
N VAL A 288 -4.88 28.47 -0.47
CA VAL A 288 -5.57 28.87 0.77
C VAL A 288 -7.07 29.04 0.56
N ASN A 289 -7.47 29.80 -0.45
CA ASN A 289 -8.83 30.29 -0.68
C ASN A 289 -9.48 29.72 -1.95
N GLY A 290 -8.74 28.94 -2.74
CA GLY A 290 -9.25 28.33 -3.97
C GLY A 290 -9.38 29.33 -5.09
N ARG A 291 -10.34 29.09 -5.97
CA ARG A 291 -10.62 29.96 -7.11
C ARG A 291 -11.29 31.25 -6.66
N THR A 292 -10.51 32.33 -6.60
CA THR A 292 -10.96 33.69 -6.31
C THR A 292 -10.54 34.64 -7.45
N ALA A 293 -11.03 35.89 -7.42
CA ALA A 293 -10.53 36.91 -8.34
C ALA A 293 -9.02 37.17 -8.20
N LYS A 294 -8.45 36.91 -7.00
CA LYS A 294 -7.04 37.11 -6.70
C LYS A 294 -6.16 35.92 -7.08
N SER A 295 -6.71 34.70 -7.11
CA SER A 295 -5.97 33.52 -7.56
C SER A 295 -5.77 33.49 -9.07
N GLY A 296 -6.50 34.33 -9.82
CA GLY A 296 -6.54 34.24 -11.27
C GLY A 296 -7.35 33.03 -11.76
N LYS A 297 -7.19 32.70 -13.05
CA LYS A 297 -7.87 31.59 -13.71
C LYS A 297 -6.97 30.34 -13.69
N TRP A 298 -7.51 29.22 -13.23
CA TRP A 298 -6.80 27.93 -13.14
C TRP A 298 -7.38 26.93 -14.14
N ASP A 299 -6.50 26.19 -14.83
CA ASP A 299 -6.88 25.17 -15.80
C ASP A 299 -7.05 23.78 -15.16
N THR A 300 -6.44 23.54 -14.00
CA THR A 300 -6.65 22.33 -13.18
C THR A 300 -8.13 21.98 -12.97
N ILE A 301 -8.43 20.70 -12.76
CA ILE A 301 -9.74 20.24 -12.27
C ILE A 301 -9.92 20.50 -10.77
N GLY A 302 -8.83 20.66 -10.02
CA GLY A 302 -8.83 20.87 -8.58
C GLY A 302 -9.41 22.24 -8.20
N VAL A 303 -9.92 22.34 -6.97
CA VAL A 303 -10.57 23.56 -6.47
C VAL A 303 -9.67 24.44 -5.59
N GLY A 304 -8.47 23.95 -5.24
CA GLY A 304 -7.57 24.60 -4.28
C GLY A 304 -8.06 24.40 -2.85
N LYS A 305 -7.87 25.40 -1.97
CA LYS A 305 -8.34 25.40 -0.57
C LYS A 305 -7.83 24.22 0.28
N TYR A 306 -6.58 23.85 0.10
CA TYR A 306 -5.99 22.67 0.73
C TYR A 306 -5.86 22.75 2.28
N LEU A 307 -6.12 23.93 2.86
CA LEU A 307 -6.13 24.18 4.31
C LEU A 307 -7.55 24.35 4.90
N GLU A 308 -8.61 24.23 4.08
CA GLU A 308 -9.99 24.44 4.52
C GLU A 308 -10.40 23.45 5.62
N GLY A 309 -11.17 23.93 6.60
CA GLY A 309 -11.56 23.17 7.79
C GLY A 309 -10.44 22.97 8.83
N GLY A 310 -9.20 23.38 8.52
CA GLY A 310 -8.05 23.30 9.41
C GLY A 310 -7.56 21.87 9.66
N LYS A 311 -6.53 21.75 10.52
CA LYS A 311 -5.84 20.48 10.79
C LYS A 311 -6.78 19.34 11.21
N ALA A 312 -7.82 19.64 12.00
CA ALA A 312 -8.79 18.64 12.45
C ALA A 312 -9.59 18.02 11.29
N ALA A 313 -9.89 18.80 10.25
CA ALA A 313 -10.53 18.32 9.02
C ALA A 313 -9.53 17.71 8.02
N GLY A 314 -8.23 17.67 8.37
CA GLY A 314 -7.15 17.20 7.50
C GLY A 314 -6.53 18.27 6.61
N GLY A 315 -6.90 19.55 6.78
CA GLY A 315 -6.31 20.69 6.08
C GLY A 315 -4.82 20.82 6.36
N GLN A 316 -4.01 20.60 5.34
CA GLN A 316 -2.55 20.57 5.42
C GLN A 316 -1.94 20.59 4.01
N LEU A 317 -0.80 21.26 3.88
CA LEU A 317 0.06 21.19 2.70
C LEU A 317 1.42 20.59 3.05
N VAL A 318 1.90 19.70 2.20
CA VAL A 318 3.25 19.14 2.28
C VAL A 318 4.12 19.77 1.21
N ASP A 319 5.30 20.22 1.62
CA ASP A 319 6.29 20.88 0.78
C ASP A 319 7.57 20.06 0.77
N GLN A 320 7.83 19.40 -0.35
CA GLN A 320 8.97 18.51 -0.54
C GLN A 320 9.90 19.04 -1.63
N ARG A 321 11.20 18.77 -1.53
CA ARG A 321 12.14 19.06 -2.61
C ARG A 321 11.77 18.30 -3.88
N PHE A 322 11.84 18.95 -5.03
CA PHE A 322 11.72 18.27 -6.32
C PHE A 322 12.97 17.43 -6.61
N CYS A 323 12.79 16.13 -6.87
CA CYS A 323 13.85 15.22 -7.29
C CYS A 323 13.84 15.08 -8.82
N PRO A 324 14.85 15.62 -9.55
CA PRO A 324 14.81 15.71 -11.01
C PRO A 324 14.79 14.36 -11.73
N ARG A 325 15.29 13.30 -11.08
CA ARG A 325 15.30 11.93 -11.62
C ARG A 325 13.91 11.32 -11.77
N ILE A 326 12.84 11.96 -11.30
CA ILE A 326 11.46 11.49 -11.51
C ILE A 326 11.13 11.21 -13.00
N VAL A 327 11.74 11.94 -13.94
CA VAL A 327 11.57 11.71 -15.38
C VAL A 327 12.20 10.40 -15.88
N GLU A 328 13.12 9.83 -15.10
CA GLU A 328 13.70 8.51 -15.35
C GLU A 328 12.77 7.39 -14.86
N GLY A 329 11.84 7.73 -13.96
CA GLY A 329 10.74 6.90 -13.50
C GLY A 329 10.69 6.73 -12.00
N GLU A 330 9.49 6.47 -11.51
CA GLU A 330 9.20 6.14 -10.13
C GLU A 330 9.26 4.63 -9.92
N VAL A 331 9.81 4.19 -8.80
CA VAL A 331 9.92 2.76 -8.45
C VAL A 331 8.90 2.42 -7.38
N ARG A 332 7.91 1.61 -7.70
CA ARG A 332 6.93 1.10 -6.75
C ARG A 332 7.36 -0.26 -6.21
N MET A 333 7.49 -0.38 -4.90
CA MET A 333 7.67 -1.67 -4.22
C MET A 333 6.32 -2.16 -3.71
N ASN A 334 5.88 -3.32 -4.18
CA ASN A 334 4.66 -3.98 -3.72
C ASN A 334 4.96 -4.76 -2.44
N MET A 335 4.18 -4.50 -1.39
CA MET A 335 4.45 -4.98 -0.05
C MET A 335 3.27 -5.78 0.51
N ILE A 336 3.58 -6.90 1.16
CA ILE A 336 2.66 -7.68 2.00
C ILE A 336 3.26 -7.75 3.40
N GLY A 337 2.71 -6.98 4.33
CA GLY A 337 3.36 -6.72 5.61
C GLY A 337 4.75 -6.11 5.39
N ASP A 338 5.78 -6.77 5.89
CA ASP A 338 7.19 -6.41 5.76
C ASP A 338 7.87 -6.98 4.50
N THR A 339 7.16 -7.74 3.68
CA THR A 339 7.74 -8.52 2.58
C THR A 339 7.49 -7.83 1.23
N CYS A 340 8.57 -7.52 0.51
CA CYS A 340 8.47 -7.06 -0.89
C CYS A 340 8.19 -8.24 -1.82
N THR A 341 7.13 -8.16 -2.61
CA THR A 341 6.71 -9.22 -3.54
C THR A 341 6.96 -8.90 -5.00
N GLY A 342 7.23 -7.64 -5.33
CA GLY A 342 7.58 -7.22 -6.67
C GLY A 342 7.91 -5.75 -6.74
N ILE A 343 8.66 -5.38 -7.77
CA ILE A 343 9.06 -4.01 -8.03
C ILE A 343 8.53 -3.59 -9.41
N ILE A 344 7.97 -2.39 -9.50
CA ILE A 344 7.46 -1.82 -10.74
C ILE A 344 8.17 -0.49 -10.99
N HIS A 345 8.95 -0.40 -12.06
CA HIS A 345 9.49 0.87 -12.54
C HIS A 345 8.51 1.52 -13.51
N LYS A 346 7.99 2.68 -13.12
CA LYS A 346 6.97 3.46 -13.82
C LYS A 346 7.64 4.67 -14.45
N LYS A 347 7.97 4.58 -15.73
CA LYS A 347 8.61 5.66 -16.48
C LYS A 347 7.57 6.54 -17.18
N PRO A 348 7.51 7.86 -16.92
CA PRO A 348 6.60 8.75 -17.63
C PRO A 348 6.80 8.68 -19.15
N LYS A 349 5.76 9.04 -19.91
CA LYS A 349 5.88 9.27 -21.35
C LYS A 349 6.95 10.33 -21.61
N ALA A 350 7.66 10.24 -22.74
CA ALA A 350 8.65 11.25 -23.13
C ALA A 350 8.05 12.67 -23.09
N GLY A 351 8.72 13.57 -22.36
CA GLY A 351 8.26 14.94 -22.12
C GLY A 351 7.32 15.12 -20.92
N GLY A 352 6.85 14.03 -20.29
CA GLY A 352 6.06 14.05 -19.06
C GLY A 352 6.92 13.89 -17.80
N ILE A 353 6.32 14.22 -16.65
CA ILE A 353 6.96 14.09 -15.33
C ILE A 353 6.21 13.09 -14.44
N SER A 354 4.88 12.98 -14.57
CA SER A 354 4.04 12.06 -13.80
C SER A 354 3.84 10.72 -14.51
N ALA A 355 4.01 9.63 -13.74
CA ALA A 355 3.76 8.27 -14.20
C ALA A 355 2.38 7.70 -13.80
N VAL A 356 1.43 8.56 -13.40
CA VAL A 356 0.06 8.18 -13.03
C VAL A 356 -0.61 7.36 -14.16
N GLY A 357 -1.50 6.43 -13.80
CA GLY A 357 -2.21 5.57 -14.75
C GLY A 357 -2.95 6.40 -15.82
N GLY A 358 -2.81 6.01 -17.09
CA GLY A 358 -3.45 6.70 -18.21
C GLY A 358 -2.62 7.79 -18.91
N THR A 359 -1.46 8.20 -18.35
CA THR A 359 -0.60 9.24 -18.94
C THR A 359 0.32 8.73 -20.08
N GLY A 360 0.24 7.44 -20.41
CA GLY A 360 1.09 6.80 -21.43
C GLY A 360 2.46 6.33 -20.93
N SER A 361 2.59 6.17 -19.60
CA SER A 361 3.80 5.65 -18.94
C SER A 361 4.13 4.22 -19.35
N VAL A 362 5.43 3.90 -19.36
CA VAL A 362 5.96 2.54 -19.58
C VAL A 362 6.23 1.88 -18.24
N TYR A 363 5.78 0.64 -18.10
CA TYR A 363 5.88 -0.14 -16.86
C TYR A 363 6.82 -1.32 -17.08
N THR A 364 7.86 -1.41 -16.25
CA THR A 364 8.78 -2.56 -16.22
C THR A 364 8.67 -3.26 -14.88
N PHE A 365 8.55 -4.58 -14.90
CA PHE A 365 8.36 -5.40 -13.71
C PHE A 365 9.66 -6.14 -13.36
N TYR A 366 10.03 -6.10 -12.09
CA TYR A 366 11.24 -6.69 -11.55
C TYR A 366 10.91 -7.57 -10.34
N THR A 367 11.76 -8.57 -10.10
CA THR A 367 11.72 -9.37 -8.89
C THR A 367 12.23 -8.56 -7.69
N PRO A 368 11.85 -8.90 -6.44
CA PRO A 368 12.30 -8.19 -5.24
C PRO A 368 13.83 -8.12 -5.05
N ASP A 369 14.57 -9.05 -5.65
CA ASP A 369 16.04 -9.18 -5.57
C ASP A 369 16.77 -8.56 -6.76
N ALA A 370 16.07 -7.79 -7.60
CA ALA A 370 16.67 -7.13 -8.76
C ALA A 370 17.89 -6.26 -8.35
N PRO A 371 19.07 -6.50 -8.95
CA PRO A 371 20.31 -5.84 -8.52
C PRO A 371 20.28 -4.31 -8.70
N GLU A 372 19.50 -3.81 -9.65
CA GLU A 372 19.33 -2.39 -9.93
C GLU A 372 18.70 -1.61 -8.76
N PHE A 373 17.94 -2.29 -7.91
CA PHE A 373 17.25 -1.69 -6.76
C PHE A 373 17.79 -2.22 -5.43
N LYS A 374 18.99 -2.82 -5.42
CA LYS A 374 19.58 -3.41 -4.22
C LYS A 374 19.69 -2.40 -3.08
N GLN A 375 20.23 -1.21 -3.34
CA GLN A 375 20.41 -0.18 -2.31
C GLN A 375 19.07 0.30 -1.75
N LEU A 376 18.08 0.55 -2.62
CA LEU A 376 16.70 0.84 -2.21
C LEU A 376 16.14 -0.27 -1.31
N SER A 377 16.27 -1.53 -1.70
CA SER A 377 15.82 -2.67 -0.90
C SER A 377 16.53 -2.76 0.46
N GLU A 378 17.82 -2.45 0.54
CA GLU A 378 18.57 -2.44 1.80
C GLU A 378 18.13 -1.30 2.72
N ASP A 379 18.03 -0.09 2.18
CA ASP A 379 17.60 1.09 2.94
C ASP A 379 16.15 0.99 3.39
N PHE A 380 15.27 0.49 2.53
CA PHE A 380 13.86 0.38 2.85
C PHE A 380 13.57 -0.85 3.73
N LEU A 381 13.85 -2.05 3.23
CA LEU A 381 13.38 -3.28 3.86
C LEU A 381 14.15 -3.63 5.14
N LYS A 382 15.46 -3.35 5.18
CA LYS A 382 16.28 -3.70 6.35
C LYS A 382 16.34 -2.57 7.37
N THR A 383 16.33 -1.31 6.92
CA THR A 383 16.57 -0.16 7.80
C THR A 383 15.29 0.60 8.18
N SER A 384 14.44 0.92 7.20
CA SER A 384 13.23 1.73 7.46
C SER A 384 12.05 0.91 7.97
N ILE A 385 11.74 -0.24 7.35
CA ILE A 385 10.58 -1.08 7.71
C ILE A 385 10.48 -1.39 9.21
N PRO A 386 11.57 -1.76 9.93
CA PRO A 386 11.49 -2.08 11.36
C PRO A 386 10.99 -0.92 12.25
N THR A 387 11.15 0.33 11.82
CA THR A 387 10.78 1.53 12.59
C THR A 387 9.72 2.39 11.91
N LEU A 388 9.21 1.95 10.75
CA LEU A 388 8.28 2.73 9.93
C LEU A 388 6.99 3.04 10.69
N MET A 389 6.33 2.02 11.25
CA MET A 389 5.06 2.19 11.95
C MET A 389 5.21 3.06 13.20
N GLN A 390 6.33 2.95 13.92
CA GLN A 390 6.64 3.85 15.03
C GLN A 390 6.80 5.30 14.55
N SER A 391 7.53 5.51 13.44
CA SER A 391 7.74 6.84 12.87
C SER A 391 6.44 7.47 12.37
N LEU A 392 5.45 6.66 11.98
CA LEU A 392 4.12 7.12 11.54
C LEU A 392 3.14 7.37 12.70
N ASP A 393 3.59 7.27 13.95
CA ASP A 393 2.76 7.31 15.18
C ASP A 393 1.75 6.15 15.27
N LEU A 394 2.12 4.98 14.76
CA LEU A 394 1.31 3.76 14.72
C LEU A 394 2.05 2.54 15.32
N PRO A 395 2.74 2.62 16.47
CA PRO A 395 3.62 1.56 16.95
C PRO A 395 2.92 0.22 17.26
N ASN A 396 1.60 0.24 17.46
CA ASN A 396 0.80 -0.94 17.79
C ASN A 396 0.02 -1.51 16.59
N GLU A 397 0.06 -0.85 15.44
CA GLU A 397 -0.61 -1.33 14.23
C GLU A 397 0.36 -2.19 13.42
N PRO A 398 -0.10 -3.34 12.87
CA PRO A 398 0.70 -4.10 11.93
C PRO A 398 0.82 -3.32 10.61
N LEU A 399 1.89 -3.62 9.85
CA LEU A 399 1.96 -3.21 8.44
C LEU A 399 0.75 -3.78 7.67
N PRO A 400 0.22 -3.06 6.66
CA PRO A 400 -0.93 -3.53 5.89
C PRO A 400 -0.65 -4.87 5.19
N LEU A 401 -1.71 -5.67 4.98
CA LEU A 401 -1.61 -6.92 4.22
C LEU A 401 -1.30 -6.69 2.74
N TRP A 402 -1.64 -5.52 2.19
CA TRP A 402 -1.30 -5.14 0.82
C TRP A 402 -1.16 -3.63 0.71
N TRP A 403 0.05 -3.19 0.39
CA TRP A 403 0.39 -1.77 0.29
C TRP A 403 1.58 -1.55 -0.63
N THR A 404 1.88 -0.29 -0.94
CA THR A 404 3.06 0.08 -1.74
C THR A 404 3.81 1.25 -1.15
N GLY A 405 5.12 1.26 -1.39
CA GLY A 405 5.95 2.46 -1.30
C GLY A 405 6.42 2.85 -2.69
N ASP A 406 6.26 4.12 -3.04
CA ASP A 406 6.60 4.65 -4.35
C ASP A 406 7.80 5.60 -4.22
N PHE A 407 8.90 5.26 -4.88
CA PHE A 407 10.22 5.83 -4.64
C PHE A 407 10.77 6.60 -5.85
N ILE A 408 11.53 7.64 -5.55
CA ILE A 408 12.19 8.49 -6.53
C ILE A 408 13.68 8.56 -6.17
N ASN A 409 14.56 8.45 -7.15
CA ASN A 409 15.98 8.68 -6.90
C ASN A 409 16.21 10.18 -6.61
N ALA A 410 16.86 10.46 -5.47
CA ALA A 410 17.06 11.80 -4.95
C ALA A 410 18.33 12.48 -5.46
N ASP A 411 19.07 11.84 -6.38
CA ASP A 411 20.25 12.43 -7.01
C ASP A 411 19.91 13.78 -7.68
N PRO A 412 20.65 14.86 -7.38
CA PRO A 412 20.37 16.19 -7.91
C PRO A 412 20.91 16.40 -9.34
N GLY A 413 21.64 15.44 -9.89
CA GLY A 413 22.25 15.51 -11.21
C GLY A 413 21.21 15.55 -12.33
N ALA A 414 21.66 15.99 -13.51
CA ALA A 414 20.79 16.12 -14.68
C ALA A 414 20.27 14.75 -15.13
N PRO A 415 18.97 14.62 -15.44
CA PRO A 415 18.43 13.35 -15.92
C PRO A 415 19.17 12.77 -17.12
N GLY A 416 19.32 11.45 -17.17
CA GLY A 416 20.06 10.73 -18.22
C GLY A 416 21.58 10.71 -18.02
N THR A 417 22.11 11.37 -16.99
CA THR A 417 23.52 11.22 -16.56
C THR A 417 23.65 10.14 -15.49
N PRO A 418 24.83 9.52 -15.29
CA PRO A 418 25.04 8.61 -14.17
C PRO A 418 24.68 9.26 -12.83
N CYS A 419 23.97 8.53 -11.96
CA CYS A 419 23.74 8.99 -10.59
C CYS A 419 25.05 9.04 -9.82
N THR A 420 25.23 10.10 -9.04
CA THR A 420 26.35 10.32 -8.11
C THR A 420 26.05 9.81 -6.71
N ILE A 421 24.77 9.69 -6.37
CA ILE A 421 24.28 9.04 -5.15
C ILE A 421 23.21 8.02 -5.51
N ASP A 422 23.20 6.89 -4.81
CA ASP A 422 22.14 5.88 -4.91
C ASP A 422 21.17 6.03 -3.73
N LYS A 423 20.54 7.20 -3.63
CA LYS A 423 19.59 7.51 -2.55
C LYS A 423 18.19 7.56 -3.12
N TRP A 424 17.30 6.77 -2.54
CA TRP A 424 15.89 6.71 -2.92
C TRP A 424 15.03 7.27 -1.80
N ILE A 425 14.06 8.08 -2.17
CA ILE A 425 13.13 8.70 -1.23
C ILE A 425 11.71 8.34 -1.59
N VAL A 426 10.86 8.16 -0.60
CA VAL A 426 9.47 7.84 -0.85
C VAL A 426 8.68 9.11 -1.19
N GLY A 427 7.94 9.05 -2.30
CA GLY A 427 7.01 10.07 -2.75
C GLY A 427 5.60 9.88 -2.18
N GLU A 428 5.20 8.63 -1.92
CA GLU A 428 3.96 8.26 -1.26
C GLU A 428 3.93 6.80 -0.77
N PHE A 429 3.06 6.53 0.20
CA PHE A 429 2.59 5.19 0.49
C PHE A 429 1.14 5.03 0.04
N ASN A 430 0.81 3.87 -0.53
CA ASN A 430 -0.57 3.49 -0.79
C ASN A 430 -0.90 2.30 0.10
N CYS A 431 -1.79 2.47 1.08
CA CYS A 431 -2.12 1.43 2.06
C CYS A 431 -3.61 1.09 2.16
N SER A 432 -4.47 1.79 1.41
CA SER A 432 -5.90 1.51 1.31
C SER A 432 -6.27 1.11 -0.10
N CYS A 433 -6.96 -0.03 -0.24
CA CYS A 433 -7.50 -0.50 -1.52
C CYS A 433 -6.52 -0.49 -2.69
N VAL A 434 -5.23 -0.75 -2.44
CA VAL A 434 -4.27 -0.97 -3.52
C VAL A 434 -4.74 -2.12 -4.39
N GLY A 435 -4.76 -1.90 -5.71
CA GLY A 435 -5.15 -2.92 -6.68
C GLY A 435 -4.07 -3.99 -6.87
N ILE A 436 -4.47 -5.26 -6.94
CA ILE A 436 -3.59 -6.31 -7.47
C ILE A 436 -3.63 -6.21 -9.00
N SER A 437 -2.57 -5.67 -9.63
CA SER A 437 -2.55 -5.42 -11.07
C SER A 437 -2.82 -6.65 -11.93
N LYS A 438 -2.47 -7.83 -11.41
CA LYS A 438 -2.71 -9.15 -12.04
C LYS A 438 -4.20 -9.48 -12.17
N CYS A 439 -5.05 -8.84 -11.39
CA CYS A 439 -6.49 -9.02 -11.42
C CYS A 439 -7.21 -7.96 -12.29
N LEU A 440 -6.50 -7.03 -12.92
CA LEU A 440 -7.11 -6.00 -13.79
C LEU A 440 -7.96 -6.56 -14.95
N PRO A 441 -7.70 -7.75 -15.52
CA PRO A 441 -8.59 -8.32 -16.52
C PRO A 441 -10.01 -8.63 -16.01
N ALA A 442 -10.20 -8.77 -14.69
CA ALA A 442 -11.51 -8.96 -14.05
C ALA A 442 -12.25 -7.63 -13.78
N TYR A 443 -11.67 -6.47 -14.09
CA TYR A 443 -12.25 -5.16 -13.84
C TYR A 443 -13.20 -4.73 -14.97
N CYS A 444 -14.47 -4.47 -14.64
CA CYS A 444 -15.48 -4.00 -15.58
C CYS A 444 -15.17 -2.61 -16.13
N LYS A 445 -15.19 -2.51 -17.45
CA LYS A 445 -15.10 -1.25 -18.20
C LYS A 445 -16.21 -1.20 -19.25
N ALA A 446 -16.38 -0.04 -19.91
CA ALA A 446 -17.39 0.11 -20.96
C ALA A 446 -17.25 -0.91 -22.10
N ASP A 447 -16.01 -1.30 -22.43
CA ASP A 447 -15.67 -2.30 -23.45
C ASP A 447 -15.71 -3.75 -22.94
N THR A 448 -15.67 -3.94 -21.62
CA THR A 448 -15.63 -5.24 -20.94
C THR A 448 -16.62 -5.25 -19.76
N PRO A 449 -17.93 -5.00 -20.00
CA PRO A 449 -18.90 -4.75 -18.92
C PRO A 449 -19.20 -6.01 -18.09
N ASN A 450 -18.87 -7.19 -18.61
CA ASN A 450 -19.09 -8.48 -17.97
C ASN A 450 -17.78 -9.12 -17.45
N ALA A 451 -16.70 -8.34 -17.32
CA ALA A 451 -15.41 -8.83 -16.82
C ALA A 451 -15.57 -9.48 -15.44
N SER A 452 -14.87 -10.60 -15.24
CA SER A 452 -15.05 -11.51 -14.13
C SER A 452 -13.73 -12.13 -13.70
N PHE A 453 -13.74 -12.85 -12.57
CA PHE A 453 -12.59 -13.60 -12.09
C PHE A 453 -12.00 -14.56 -13.14
N PHE A 454 -12.83 -15.10 -14.04
CA PHE A 454 -12.39 -16.03 -15.09
C PHE A 454 -11.69 -15.35 -16.27
N ASP A 455 -11.79 -14.03 -16.38
CA ASP A 455 -11.09 -13.26 -17.40
C ASP A 455 -9.63 -12.99 -17.03
N ILE A 456 -9.22 -13.34 -15.80
CA ILE A 456 -7.82 -13.29 -15.36
C ILE A 456 -7.03 -14.40 -16.08
N PRO A 457 -5.99 -14.06 -16.87
CA PRO A 457 -5.14 -15.05 -17.52
C PRO A 457 -4.52 -15.99 -16.49
N VAL A 458 -4.38 -17.27 -16.83
CA VAL A 458 -3.87 -18.31 -15.90
C VAL A 458 -2.54 -17.92 -15.25
N ALA A 459 -1.61 -17.32 -16.01
CA ALA A 459 -0.32 -16.87 -15.48
C ALA A 459 -0.48 -15.78 -14.41
N ASP A 460 -1.36 -14.81 -14.65
CA ASP A 460 -1.65 -13.74 -13.69
C ASP A 460 -2.44 -14.26 -12.49
N LEU A 461 -3.31 -15.26 -12.68
CA LEU A 461 -4.05 -15.91 -11.61
C LEU A 461 -3.12 -16.67 -10.66
N VAL A 462 -2.09 -17.34 -11.18
CA VAL A 462 -1.06 -18.01 -10.35
C VAL A 462 -0.34 -16.99 -9.45
N GLU A 463 0.03 -15.84 -10.01
CA GLU A 463 0.68 -14.77 -9.26
C GLU A 463 -0.27 -14.14 -8.23
N ALA A 464 -1.52 -13.84 -8.60
CA ALA A 464 -2.54 -13.33 -7.69
C ALA A 464 -2.83 -14.31 -6.55
N THR A 465 -2.84 -15.61 -6.83
CA THR A 465 -3.00 -16.68 -5.82
C THR A 465 -1.81 -16.72 -4.86
N TYR A 466 -0.58 -16.60 -5.37
CA TYR A 466 0.61 -16.50 -4.53
C TYR A 466 0.54 -15.29 -3.59
N LEU A 467 0.19 -14.11 -4.11
CA LEU A 467 0.02 -12.90 -3.31
C LEU A 467 -1.05 -13.09 -2.24
N GLY A 468 -2.23 -13.59 -2.62
CA GLY A 468 -3.32 -13.90 -1.68
C GLY A 468 -2.87 -14.83 -0.55
N ASN A 469 -2.23 -15.95 -0.89
CA ASN A 469 -1.72 -16.91 0.09
C ASN A 469 -0.72 -16.27 1.06
N LEU A 470 0.18 -15.40 0.58
CA LEU A 470 1.12 -14.70 1.44
C LEU A 470 0.40 -13.71 2.38
N MET A 471 -0.65 -13.00 1.91
CA MET A 471 -1.49 -12.16 2.77
C MET A 471 -2.16 -13.00 3.86
N GLY A 472 -2.70 -14.18 3.51
CA GLY A 472 -3.30 -15.10 4.46
C GLY A 472 -2.33 -15.58 5.53
N GLN A 473 -1.10 -15.95 5.13
CA GLN A 473 -0.05 -16.37 6.06
C GLN A 473 0.36 -15.24 7.02
N LYS A 474 0.50 -14.02 6.53
CA LYS A 474 0.82 -12.85 7.38
C LYS A 474 -0.34 -12.51 8.31
N ALA A 475 -1.58 -12.55 7.82
CA ALA A 475 -2.77 -12.34 8.64
C ALA A 475 -2.87 -13.37 9.76
N LEU A 476 -2.66 -14.65 9.45
CA LEU A 476 -2.64 -15.73 10.45
C LEU A 476 -1.56 -15.47 11.50
N ALA A 477 -0.34 -15.14 11.08
CA ALA A 477 0.76 -14.85 12.01
C ALA A 477 0.47 -13.65 12.93
N ILE A 478 -0.17 -12.60 12.39
CA ILE A 478 -0.59 -11.43 13.19
C ILE A 478 -1.64 -11.85 14.22
N LEU A 479 -2.66 -12.61 13.82
CA LEU A 479 -3.72 -13.06 14.74
C LEU A 479 -3.21 -14.02 15.81
N ASP A 480 -2.30 -14.92 15.46
CA ASP A 480 -1.62 -15.81 16.41
C ASP A 480 -0.82 -15.02 17.45
N ASN A 481 -0.09 -13.99 17.00
CA ASN A 481 0.69 -13.12 17.89
C ASN A 481 -0.20 -12.21 18.75
N GLN A 482 -1.43 -11.92 18.34
CA GLN A 482 -2.42 -11.23 19.18
C GLN A 482 -3.07 -12.18 20.19
N GLY A 483 -3.26 -13.44 19.79
CA GLY A 483 -3.75 -14.52 20.66
C GLY A 483 -2.75 -14.92 21.75
N THR A 484 -1.45 -14.66 21.57
CA THR A 484 -0.40 -14.89 22.58
C THR A 484 -0.24 -13.73 23.58
N LYS A 485 -1.29 -12.94 23.85
CA LYS A 485 -1.32 -12.13 25.08
C LYS A 485 -1.19 -13.06 26.28
N LEU A 486 0.05 -13.20 26.76
CA LEU A 486 0.37 -13.83 28.03
C LEU A 486 -0.58 -13.25 29.07
N SER A 487 -1.21 -14.11 29.87
CA SER A 487 -2.02 -13.64 30.99
C SER A 487 -1.15 -12.72 31.87
N PRO A 488 -1.74 -11.76 32.61
CA PRO A 488 -0.95 -10.91 33.52
C PRO A 488 -0.04 -11.70 34.47
N ALA A 489 -0.41 -12.95 34.79
CA ALA A 489 0.43 -13.89 35.53
C ALA A 489 1.62 -14.40 34.69
N ALA A 490 1.36 -14.87 33.46
CA ALA A 490 2.41 -15.36 32.57
C ALA A 490 3.39 -14.25 32.14
N SER A 491 2.93 -13.01 31.94
CA SER A 491 3.81 -11.85 31.72
C SER A 491 4.70 -11.56 32.93
N LYS A 492 4.17 -11.62 34.16
CA LYS A 492 4.98 -11.43 35.39
C LYS A 492 6.05 -12.50 35.55
N VAL A 493 5.75 -13.75 35.20
CA VAL A 493 6.73 -14.85 35.23
C VAL A 493 7.83 -14.62 34.19
N LEU A 494 7.48 -14.23 32.97
CA LEU A 494 8.46 -13.96 31.91
C LEU A 494 9.40 -12.81 32.28
N THR A 495 8.87 -11.70 32.81
CA THR A 495 9.69 -10.57 33.28
C THR A 495 10.65 -10.98 34.39
N ARG A 496 10.23 -11.86 35.31
CA ARG A 496 11.12 -12.40 36.36
C ARG A 496 12.21 -13.29 35.78
N ILE A 497 11.90 -14.14 34.80
CA ILE A 497 12.88 -14.97 34.09
C ILE A 497 13.93 -14.09 33.39
N GLU A 498 13.50 -13.04 32.70
CA GLU A 498 14.41 -12.10 32.03
C GLU A 498 15.29 -11.33 33.02
N ALA A 499 14.75 -10.90 34.17
CA ALA A 499 15.52 -10.26 35.23
C ALA A 499 16.58 -11.22 35.82
N LEU A 500 16.23 -12.49 36.04
CA LEU A 500 17.17 -13.50 36.53
C LEU A 500 18.28 -13.81 35.50
N ARG A 501 17.93 -13.90 34.21
CA ARG A 501 18.92 -14.04 33.11
C ARG A 501 19.85 -12.83 33.03
N GLY A 502 19.29 -11.63 33.18
CA GLY A 502 20.05 -10.38 33.22
C GLY A 502 21.02 -10.33 34.40
N ALA A 503 20.57 -10.72 35.59
CA ALA A 503 21.41 -10.80 36.79
C ALA A 503 22.53 -11.83 36.65
N ALA A 504 22.27 -12.99 36.04
CA ALA A 504 23.29 -13.99 35.74
C ALA A 504 24.34 -13.46 34.75
N LYS A 505 23.89 -12.80 33.68
CA LYS A 505 24.76 -12.20 32.67
C LYS A 505 25.63 -11.06 33.23
N ALA A 506 25.11 -10.34 34.22
CA ALA A 506 25.83 -9.27 34.93
C ALA A 506 26.75 -9.80 36.04
N GLY A 507 26.81 -11.12 36.26
CA GLY A 507 27.63 -11.74 37.32
C GLY A 507 27.09 -11.52 38.74
N VAL A 508 25.84 -11.04 38.87
CA VAL A 508 25.16 -10.81 40.15
C VAL A 508 24.63 -12.12 40.74
N LEU A 509 24.28 -13.08 39.88
CA LEU A 509 23.95 -14.46 40.24
C LEU A 509 24.84 -15.42 39.45
N SER A 510 25.17 -16.57 40.01
CA SER A 510 25.71 -17.66 39.20
C SER A 510 24.64 -18.25 38.28
N SER A 511 25.05 -18.86 37.17
CA SER A 511 24.12 -19.51 36.23
C SER A 511 23.30 -20.62 36.90
N GLU A 512 23.86 -21.28 37.91
CA GLU A 512 23.22 -22.36 38.66
C GLU A 512 22.15 -21.81 39.63
N GLU A 513 22.45 -20.71 40.34
CA GLU A 513 21.47 -20.02 41.19
C GLU A 513 20.31 -19.43 40.37
N ALA A 514 20.61 -18.81 39.23
CA ALA A 514 19.58 -18.27 38.34
C ALA A 514 18.69 -19.38 37.77
N GLY A 515 19.27 -20.54 37.43
CA GLY A 515 18.53 -21.74 36.99
C GLY A 515 17.58 -22.26 38.06
N GLY A 516 18.09 -22.51 39.28
CA GLY A 516 17.27 -23.02 40.39
C GLY A 516 16.17 -22.04 40.85
N MET A 517 16.36 -20.73 40.65
CA MET A 517 15.32 -19.72 40.89
C MET A 517 14.27 -19.68 39.78
N MET A 518 14.63 -19.94 38.52
CA MET A 518 13.68 -20.04 37.41
C MET A 518 12.79 -21.26 37.54
N ASP A 519 13.34 -22.42 37.94
CA ASP A 519 12.58 -23.66 38.09
C ASP A 519 11.44 -23.51 39.12
N LYS A 520 11.69 -22.78 40.21
CA LYS A 520 10.68 -22.48 41.25
C LYS A 520 9.57 -21.53 40.80
N LEU A 521 9.73 -20.81 39.67
CA LEU A 521 8.67 -19.94 39.13
C LEU A 521 7.57 -20.74 38.43
N PHE A 522 7.79 -22.03 38.15
CA PHE A 522 6.85 -22.92 37.46
C PHE A 522 6.15 -23.92 38.40
N ASP A 523 6.48 -23.93 39.69
CA ASP A 523 5.95 -24.84 40.74
C ASP A 523 4.73 -24.26 41.52
N VAL A 524 3.99 -23.30 40.94
CA VAL A 524 2.81 -22.64 41.59
C VAL A 524 1.56 -22.73 40.75
#